data_AF-A0A914C3B6-F1
#
_entry.id   AF-A0A914C3B6-F1
#
_cell.length_a   1.000
_cell.length_b   1.000
_cell.length_c   1.000
_cell.angle_alpha   90.00
_cell.angle_beta   90.00
_cell.angle_gamma   90.00
#
_symmetry.space_group_name_H-M   'P 1'
#
loop_
_entity.id
_entity.type
_entity.pdbx_description
1 polymer ?
#
loop_
_entity_poly.entity_id
_entity_poly.type
_entity_poly.pdbx_seq_one_letter_code
_entity_poly.pdbx_strand_id
1 'polypeptide(L)'
;MDQPHHFISSNGVLNTASLLVLAVYCTTGFYGYLALGNSVKDTVTLNLPPTIFYQTIKIMFVGCILVSYPLQFYVPMERVEKWISRKIPEERQNFLVYFVRYSMVLLTCLAAELIPHLALFISLVGAFAGTSLGLIYPPVIDLLCHYSKRTLTKKIWATNLFLMSFALLGFTTGTYASLRQIFIAFGKEDIL
;
A
#
# COMPACT_ATOMS: atom_id res chain seq x y z
N MET A 1 0.00 21.84 13.62
CA MET A 1 1.39 22.08 13.17
C MET A 1 1.57 23.58 13.10
N ASP A 2 2.30 24.14 14.04
CA ASP A 2 2.31 25.60 14.25
C ASP A 2 3.25 26.33 13.27
N GLN A 3 4.17 25.60 12.61
CA GLN A 3 5.10 26.15 11.62
C GLN A 3 5.24 25.24 10.38
N PRO A 4 4.44 25.47 9.31
CA PRO A 4 4.41 24.60 8.13
C PRO A 4 5.69 24.64 7.29
N HIS A 5 6.46 25.74 7.33
CA HIS A 5 7.71 25.88 6.57
C HIS A 5 8.82 24.92 7.03
N HIS A 6 8.83 24.54 8.31
CA HIS A 6 9.80 23.57 8.84
C HIS A 6 9.49 22.11 8.45
N PHE A 7 8.33 21.85 7.84
CA PHE A 7 7.97 20.50 7.39
C PHE A 7 8.76 20.07 6.14
N ILE A 8 9.02 21.02 5.22
CA ILE A 8 9.59 20.77 3.89
C ILE A 8 11.09 21.13 3.82
N SER A 9 11.67 21.67 4.90
CA SER A 9 13.09 22.02 4.92
C SER A 9 13.99 20.77 4.79
N SER A 10 15.27 20.96 4.43
CA SER A 10 16.23 19.85 4.22
C SER A 10 16.37 18.93 5.46
N ASN A 11 16.33 19.51 6.67
CA ASN A 11 16.25 18.79 7.95
C ASN A 11 14.85 18.87 8.55
N GLY A 12 13.83 18.93 7.70
CA GLY A 12 12.44 19.02 8.10
C GLY A 12 11.88 17.68 8.54
N VAL A 13 10.73 17.74 9.22
CA VAL A 13 10.06 16.56 9.81
C VAL A 13 9.88 15.44 8.78
N LEU A 14 9.53 15.76 7.53
CA LEU A 14 9.32 14.76 6.48
C LEU A 14 10.60 13.99 6.13
N ASN A 15 11.72 14.69 5.94
CA ASN A 15 12.98 14.05 5.57
C ASN A 15 13.54 13.23 6.73
N THR A 16 13.53 13.79 7.95
CA THR A 16 13.98 13.06 9.16
C THR A 16 13.12 11.83 9.43
N ALA A 17 11.79 11.92 9.31
CA ALA A 17 10.92 10.77 9.48
C ALA A 17 11.16 9.70 8.40
N SER A 18 11.34 10.12 7.14
CA SER A 18 11.61 9.19 6.04
C SER A 18 12.96 8.46 6.22
N LEU A 19 14.00 9.18 6.66
CA LEU A 19 15.30 8.60 6.99
C LEU A 19 15.22 7.63 8.15
N LEU A 20 14.46 7.95 9.21
CA LEU A 20 14.25 7.05 10.34
C LEU A 20 13.56 5.75 9.91
N VAL A 21 12.47 5.86 9.14
CA VAL A 21 11.74 4.69 8.62
C VAL A 21 12.65 3.84 7.74
N LEU A 22 13.44 4.47 6.85
CA LEU A 22 14.42 3.77 6.02
C LEU A 22 15.44 3.01 6.88
N ALA A 23 15.99 3.64 7.92
CA ALA A 23 16.94 2.99 8.82
C ALA A 23 16.34 1.78 9.53
N VAL A 24 15.10 1.89 10.03
CA VAL A 24 14.38 0.77 10.67
C VAL A 24 14.13 -0.36 9.67
N TYR A 25 13.69 -0.05 8.45
CA TYR A 25 13.42 -1.05 7.41
C TYR A 25 14.70 -1.76 6.94
N CYS A 26 15.78 -1.01 6.71
CA CYS A 26 17.07 -1.58 6.31
C CYS A 26 17.64 -2.48 7.40
N THR A 27 17.65 -2.05 8.67
CA THR A 27 18.15 -2.86 9.78
C THR A 27 17.31 -4.11 9.99
N THR A 28 15.98 -3.98 10.04
CA THR A 28 15.06 -5.11 10.22
C THR A 28 15.15 -6.10 9.05
N GLY A 29 15.25 -5.60 7.81
CA GLY A 29 15.41 -6.43 6.62
C GLY A 29 16.75 -7.18 6.61
N PHE A 30 17.85 -6.48 6.92
CA PHE A 30 19.19 -7.07 6.95
C PHE A 30 19.32 -8.16 8.03
N TYR A 31 18.98 -7.85 9.28
CA TYR A 31 19.06 -8.83 10.36
C TYR A 31 18.02 -9.94 10.22
N GLY A 32 16.82 -9.64 9.69
CA GLY A 32 15.80 -10.63 9.39
C GLY A 32 16.26 -11.66 8.36
N TYR A 33 16.94 -11.21 7.30
CA TYR A 33 17.52 -12.11 6.31
C TYR A 33 18.69 -12.92 6.86
N LEU A 34 19.60 -12.31 7.64
CA LEU A 34 20.71 -13.04 8.27
C LEU A 34 20.23 -14.16 9.23
N ALA A 35 19.11 -13.94 9.93
CA ALA A 35 18.58 -14.92 10.87
C ALA A 35 17.92 -16.14 10.21
N LEU A 36 17.25 -15.94 9.07
CA LEU A 36 16.44 -16.97 8.41
C LEU A 36 17.05 -17.53 7.11
N GLY A 37 18.02 -16.82 6.53
CA GLY A 37 18.71 -17.16 5.29
C GLY A 37 17.73 -17.40 4.13
N ASN A 38 17.99 -18.44 3.34
CA ASN A 38 17.17 -18.80 2.17
C ASN A 38 15.83 -19.46 2.54
N SER A 39 15.53 -19.67 3.83
CA SER A 39 14.29 -20.34 4.28
C SER A 39 13.15 -19.36 4.58
N VAL A 40 13.30 -18.07 4.24
CA VAL A 40 12.29 -17.04 4.49
C VAL A 40 11.03 -17.29 3.65
N LYS A 41 9.95 -17.70 4.31
CA LYS A 41 8.58 -17.60 3.79
C LYS A 41 8.12 -16.15 3.58
N ASP A 42 7.02 -15.97 2.84
CA ASP A 42 6.41 -14.69 2.44
C ASP A 42 6.28 -13.63 3.55
N THR A 43 6.06 -14.06 4.80
CA THR A 43 6.18 -13.19 5.96
C THR A 43 7.19 -13.75 6.96
N VAL A 44 7.98 -12.87 7.56
CA VAL A 44 8.93 -13.24 8.61
C VAL A 44 8.22 -13.94 9.78
N THR A 45 7.00 -13.50 10.11
CA THR A 45 6.18 -14.04 11.20
C THR A 45 5.84 -15.53 11.03
N LEU A 46 5.78 -16.04 9.80
CA LEU A 46 5.54 -17.46 9.52
C LEU A 46 6.76 -18.36 9.80
N ASN A 47 7.97 -17.79 9.88
CA ASN A 47 9.20 -18.55 10.13
C ASN A 47 9.63 -18.59 11.59
N LEU A 48 8.93 -17.86 12.48
CA LEU A 48 9.28 -17.83 13.90
C LEU A 48 9.02 -19.19 14.55
N PRO A 49 9.99 -19.75 15.31
CA PRO A 49 9.84 -21.04 15.97
C PRO A 49 8.76 -20.97 17.06
N PRO A 50 8.14 -22.11 17.40
CA PRO A 50 7.01 -22.17 18.34
C PRO A 50 7.48 -22.13 19.80
N THR A 51 8.29 -21.14 20.17
CA THR A 51 8.65 -20.88 21.58
C THR A 51 7.70 -19.84 22.17
N ILE A 52 7.52 -19.89 23.50
CA ILE A 52 6.61 -19.00 24.24
C ILE A 52 6.90 -17.52 23.92
N PHE A 53 8.17 -17.13 23.84
CA PHE A 53 8.58 -15.76 23.52
C PHE A 53 8.09 -15.30 22.14
N TYR A 54 8.35 -16.08 21.10
CA TYR A 54 7.94 -15.74 19.74
C TYR A 54 6.42 -15.83 19.55
N GLN A 55 5.75 -16.72 20.27
CA GLN A 55 4.30 -16.82 20.25
C GLN A 55 3.63 -15.58 20.85
N THR A 56 4.18 -15.02 21.93
CA THR A 56 3.72 -13.73 22.48
C THR A 56 3.85 -12.60 21.46
N ILE A 57 4.98 -12.53 20.73
CA ILE A 57 5.17 -11.54 19.66
C ILE A 57 4.14 -11.71 18.54
N LYS A 58 3.86 -12.96 18.12
CA LYS A 58 2.81 -13.25 17.12
C LYS A 58 1.43 -12.77 17.59
N ILE A 59 1.07 -13.03 18.85
CA ILE A 59 -0.22 -12.59 19.42
C ILE A 59 -0.30 -11.06 19.45
N MET A 60 0.77 -10.38 19.90
CA MET A 60 0.83 -8.92 19.89
C MET A 60 0.67 -8.35 18.47
N PHE A 61 1.35 -8.95 17.49
CA PHE A 61 1.25 -8.57 16.09
C PHE A 61 -0.17 -8.74 15.53
N VAL A 62 -0.84 -9.86 15.83
CA VAL A 62 -2.25 -10.09 15.46
C VAL A 62 -3.15 -9.05 16.12
N GLY A 63 -2.95 -8.74 17.41
CA GLY A 63 -3.67 -7.68 18.11
C GLY A 63 -3.52 -6.32 17.43
N CYS A 64 -2.31 -5.95 17.03
CA CYS A 64 -2.05 -4.71 16.28
C CYS A 64 -2.81 -4.68 14.93
N ILE A 65 -2.84 -5.79 14.20
CA ILE A 65 -3.58 -5.88 12.92
C ILE A 65 -5.08 -5.74 13.14
N LEU A 66 -5.64 -6.42 14.15
CA LEU A 66 -7.07 -6.37 14.48
C LEU A 66 -7.53 -4.93 14.79
N VAL A 67 -6.70 -4.14 15.48
CA VAL A 67 -7.00 -2.73 15.76
C VAL A 67 -6.80 -1.85 14.52
N SER A 68 -5.79 -2.13 13.70
CA SER A 68 -5.45 -1.32 12.53
C SER A 68 -6.46 -1.48 11.38
N TYR A 69 -7.03 -2.68 11.20
CA TYR A 69 -7.92 -2.98 10.09
C TYR A 69 -9.18 -2.10 10.06
N PRO A 70 -9.96 -1.95 11.15
CA PRO A 70 -11.12 -1.04 11.17
C PRO A 70 -10.75 0.41 10.89
N LEU A 71 -9.59 0.87 11.38
CA LEU A 71 -9.11 2.23 11.17
C LEU A 71 -8.76 2.50 9.71
N GLN A 72 -8.10 1.54 9.04
CA GLN A 72 -7.81 1.64 7.60
C GLN A 72 -9.09 1.55 6.76
N PHE A 73 -10.06 0.72 7.17
CA PHE A 73 -11.34 0.56 6.50
C PHE A 73 -12.27 1.79 6.65
N TYR A 74 -12.08 2.59 7.71
CA TYR A 74 -12.90 3.77 7.97
C TYR A 74 -12.85 4.81 6.83
N VAL A 75 -11.66 5.13 6.31
CA VAL A 75 -11.47 6.17 5.28
C VAL A 75 -12.24 5.89 3.98
N PRO A 76 -12.12 4.71 3.33
CA PRO A 76 -12.91 4.40 2.14
C PRO A 76 -14.40 4.29 2.46
N MET A 77 -14.77 3.76 3.63
CA MET A 77 -16.18 3.61 4.01
C MET A 77 -16.87 4.95 4.21
N GLU A 78 -16.21 5.91 4.86
CA GLU A 78 -16.71 7.28 5.02
C GLU A 78 -16.94 7.93 3.65
N ARG A 79 -16.06 7.69 2.67
CA ARG A 79 -16.22 8.20 1.31
C ARG A 79 -17.45 7.61 0.63
N VAL A 80 -17.67 6.30 0.76
CA VAL A 80 -18.82 5.61 0.17
C VAL A 80 -20.12 6.07 0.83
N GLU A 81 -20.14 6.20 2.15
CA GLU A 81 -21.32 6.63 2.90
C GLU A 81 -21.75 8.05 2.49
N LYS A 82 -20.80 8.99 2.37
CA LYS A 82 -21.07 10.33 1.83
C LYS A 82 -21.58 10.32 0.39
N TRP A 83 -21.11 9.38 -0.43
CA TRP A 83 -21.58 9.24 -1.81
C TRP A 83 -23.01 8.69 -1.87
N ILE A 84 -23.36 7.70 -1.04
CA ILE A 84 -24.71 7.13 -0.91
C ILE A 84 -25.66 8.22 -0.42
N SER A 85 -25.34 8.91 0.67
CA SER A 85 -26.21 9.94 1.27
C SER A 85 -26.50 11.11 0.33
N ARG A 86 -25.59 11.43 -0.59
CA ARG A 86 -25.81 12.48 -1.59
C ARG A 86 -26.73 12.07 -2.74
N LYS A 87 -26.80 10.78 -3.06
CA LYS A 87 -27.47 10.29 -4.28
C LYS A 87 -28.76 9.51 -4.01
N ILE A 88 -28.98 9.07 -2.77
CA ILE A 88 -30.03 8.10 -2.44
C ILE A 88 -30.94 8.67 -1.35
N PRO A 89 -32.26 8.49 -1.46
CA PRO A 89 -33.21 8.91 -0.43
C PRO A 89 -33.00 8.18 0.91
N GLU A 90 -33.28 8.88 2.00
CA GLU A 90 -32.98 8.46 3.37
C GLU A 90 -33.56 7.08 3.74
N GLU A 91 -34.74 6.75 3.20
CA GLU A 91 -35.42 5.47 3.46
C GLU A 91 -34.59 4.22 3.09
N ARG A 92 -33.75 4.31 2.05
CA ARG A 92 -32.89 3.20 1.59
C ARG A 92 -31.42 3.38 1.96
N GLN A 93 -31.06 4.52 2.53
CA GLN A 93 -29.67 4.87 2.81
C GLN A 93 -29.04 3.90 3.80
N ASN A 94 -29.71 3.65 4.94
CA ASN A 94 -29.17 2.76 5.98
C ASN A 94 -28.96 1.33 5.47
N PHE A 95 -29.94 0.78 4.76
CA PHE A 95 -29.83 -0.56 4.17
C PHE A 95 -28.63 -0.67 3.22
N LEU A 96 -28.45 0.29 2.32
CA LEU A 96 -27.34 0.28 1.36
C LEU A 96 -25.98 0.49 2.02
N VAL A 97 -25.89 1.34 3.05
CA VAL A 97 -24.64 1.53 3.81
C VAL A 97 -24.22 0.21 4.48
N TYR A 98 -25.15 -0.48 5.16
CA TYR A 98 -24.83 -1.77 5.75
C TYR A 98 -24.51 -2.82 4.69
N PHE A 99 -25.28 -2.88 3.60
CA PHE A 99 -25.02 -3.81 2.50
C PHE A 99 -23.60 -3.64 1.92
N VAL A 100 -23.18 -2.40 1.67
CA VAL A 100 -21.82 -2.13 1.15
C VAL A 100 -20.73 -2.43 2.19
N ARG A 101 -20.98 -2.15 3.48
CA ARG A 101 -20.05 -2.53 4.55
C ARG A 101 -19.85 -4.05 4.58
N TYR A 102 -20.94 -4.82 4.60
CA TYR A 102 -20.87 -6.28 4.59
C TYR A 102 -20.20 -6.80 3.32
N SER A 103 -20.54 -6.28 2.14
CA SER A 103 -19.95 -6.74 0.88
C SER A 103 -18.45 -6.47 0.80
N MET A 104 -17.98 -5.32 1.29
CA MET A 104 -16.55 -5.02 1.33
C MET A 104 -15.79 -5.93 2.30
N VAL A 105 -16.33 -6.18 3.50
CA VAL A 105 -15.69 -7.10 4.46
C VAL A 105 -15.65 -8.52 3.88
N LEU A 106 -16.76 -9.00 3.30
CA LEU A 106 -16.80 -10.29 2.62
C LEU A 106 -15.77 -10.37 1.48
N LEU A 107 -15.62 -9.32 0.68
CA LEU A 107 -14.61 -9.27 -0.37
C LEU A 107 -13.19 -9.37 0.20
N THR A 108 -12.91 -8.73 1.34
CA THR A 108 -11.60 -8.88 2.00
C THR A 108 -11.37 -10.27 2.58
N CYS A 109 -12.42 -10.94 3.09
CA CYS A 109 -12.33 -12.33 3.54
C CYS A 109 -12.08 -13.29 2.37
N LEU A 110 -12.80 -13.12 1.26
CA LEU A 110 -12.59 -13.90 0.04
C LEU A 110 -11.18 -13.69 -0.52
N ALA A 111 -10.69 -12.45 -0.53
CA ALA A 111 -9.32 -12.17 -0.94
C ALA A 111 -8.31 -12.87 -0.02
N ALA A 112 -8.53 -12.90 1.30
CA ALA A 112 -7.66 -13.58 2.24
C ALA A 112 -7.60 -15.10 2.02
N GLU A 113 -8.70 -15.73 1.60
CA GLU A 113 -8.75 -17.16 1.26
C GLU A 113 -8.09 -17.45 -0.11
N LEU A 114 -8.26 -16.54 -1.08
CA LEU A 114 -7.76 -16.71 -2.44
C LEU A 114 -6.27 -16.40 -2.60
N ILE A 115 -5.61 -15.75 -1.63
CA ILE A 115 -4.20 -15.33 -1.76
C ILE A 115 -3.30 -16.34 -1.01
N PRO A 116 -2.75 -17.38 -1.68
CA PRO A 116 -1.81 -18.32 -1.06
C PRO A 116 -0.47 -17.65 -0.75
N HIS A 117 -0.10 -16.61 -1.51
CA HIS A 117 1.17 -15.90 -1.41
C HIS A 117 1.01 -14.40 -1.16
N LEU A 118 0.97 -14.02 0.12
CA LEU A 118 0.72 -12.63 0.54
C LEU A 118 1.78 -11.65 0.01
N ALA A 119 3.04 -12.05 -0.06
CA ALA A 119 4.14 -11.19 -0.53
C ALA A 119 3.94 -10.76 -1.99
N LEU A 120 3.48 -11.68 -2.86
CA LEU A 120 3.21 -11.39 -4.27
C LEU A 120 2.05 -10.39 -4.41
N PHE A 121 1.03 -10.53 -3.58
CA PHE A 121 -0.10 -9.60 -3.57
C PHE A 121 0.31 -8.20 -3.09
N ILE A 122 1.10 -8.10 -2.02
CA ILE A 122 1.65 -6.82 -1.55
C ILE A 122 2.48 -6.15 -2.65
N SER A 123 3.31 -6.92 -3.36
CA SER A 123 4.10 -6.42 -4.48
C SER A 123 3.22 -5.91 -5.64
N LEU A 124 2.18 -6.66 -6.01
CA LEU A 124 1.23 -6.27 -7.05
C LEU A 124 0.48 -4.99 -6.71
N VAL A 125 -0.10 -4.92 -5.51
CA VAL A 125 -0.83 -3.74 -5.03
C VAL A 125 0.11 -2.54 -4.93
N GLY A 126 1.34 -2.73 -4.46
CA GLY A 126 2.37 -1.69 -4.42
C GLY A 126 2.76 -1.19 -5.81
N ALA A 127 2.98 -2.09 -6.77
CA ALA A 127 3.32 -1.74 -8.15
C ALA A 127 2.17 -0.98 -8.84
N PHE A 128 0.91 -1.34 -8.54
CA PHE A 128 -0.26 -0.66 -9.12
C PHE A 128 -0.58 0.66 -8.40
N ALA A 129 -0.93 0.59 -7.11
CA ALA A 129 -1.41 1.73 -6.34
C ALA A 129 -0.27 2.65 -5.91
N GLY A 130 0.87 2.09 -5.49
CA GLY A 130 2.04 2.86 -5.06
C GLY A 130 2.63 3.69 -6.20
N THR A 131 2.73 3.12 -7.40
CA THR A 131 3.17 3.86 -8.60
C THR A 131 2.17 4.96 -8.98
N SER A 132 0.87 4.66 -8.95
CA SER A 132 -0.18 5.63 -9.26
C SER A 132 -0.15 6.82 -8.28
N LEU A 133 -0.20 6.54 -6.98
CA LEU A 133 -0.23 7.53 -5.90
C LEU A 133 1.08 8.28 -5.70
N GLY A 134 2.21 7.58 -5.75
CA GLY A 134 3.51 8.14 -5.44
C GLY A 134 4.20 8.81 -6.63
N LEU A 135 4.01 8.30 -7.85
CA LEU A 135 4.81 8.73 -9.01
C LEU A 135 3.99 9.35 -10.14
N ILE A 136 2.71 9.01 -10.32
CA ILE A 136 1.88 9.56 -11.40
C ILE A 136 1.16 10.84 -10.95
N TYR A 137 0.41 10.81 -9.85
CA TYR A 137 -0.38 11.98 -9.44
C TYR A 137 0.45 13.24 -9.14
N PRO A 138 1.60 13.20 -8.43
CA PRO A 138 2.33 14.42 -8.12
C PRO A 138 2.84 15.17 -9.36
N PRO A 139 3.48 14.52 -10.36
CA PRO A 139 3.85 15.18 -11.62
C PRO A 139 2.66 15.67 -12.43
N VAL A 140 1.54 14.95 -12.44
CA VAL A 140 0.32 15.41 -13.13
C VAL A 140 -0.19 16.70 -12.49
N ILE A 141 -0.29 16.75 -11.17
CA ILE A 141 -0.74 17.93 -10.43
C ILE A 141 0.23 19.10 -10.63
N ASP A 142 1.54 18.85 -10.55
CA ASP A 142 2.56 19.88 -10.77
C ASP A 142 2.49 20.49 -12.18
N LEU A 143 2.28 19.63 -13.19
CA LEU A 143 2.11 20.06 -14.58
C LEU A 143 0.85 20.92 -14.76
N LEU A 144 -0.29 20.49 -14.20
CA LEU A 144 -1.55 21.24 -14.25
C LEU A 144 -1.43 22.60 -13.55
N CYS A 145 -0.78 22.64 -12.39
CA CYS A 145 -0.53 23.88 -11.64
C CYS A 145 0.34 24.88 -12.41
N HIS A 146 1.45 24.43 -13.00
CA HIS A 146 2.33 25.28 -13.80
C HIS A 146 1.70 25.71 -15.12
N TYR A 147 0.87 24.86 -15.73
CA TYR A 147 0.07 25.20 -16.90
C TYR A 147 -0.92 26.32 -16.57
N SER A 148 -1.66 26.20 -15.46
CA SER A 148 -2.61 27.22 -15.03
C SER A 148 -1.95 28.57 -14.72
N LYS A 149 -0.72 28.57 -14.20
CA LYS A 149 0.04 29.79 -13.87
C LYS A 149 0.81 30.37 -15.07
N ARG A 150 0.79 29.71 -16.23
CA ARG A 150 1.60 30.03 -17.43
C ARG A 150 3.11 30.12 -17.15
N THR A 151 3.61 29.44 -16.13
CA THR A 151 5.03 29.41 -15.72
C THR A 151 5.76 28.16 -16.20
N LEU A 152 5.21 27.47 -17.21
CA LEU A 152 5.78 26.25 -17.77
C LEU A 152 7.16 26.49 -18.37
N THR A 153 8.17 25.98 -17.67
CA THR A 153 9.55 25.96 -18.14
C THR A 153 9.84 24.61 -18.81
N LYS A 154 10.61 24.59 -19.91
CA LYS A 154 11.01 23.35 -20.60
C LYS A 154 11.63 22.31 -19.65
N LYS A 155 12.37 22.77 -18.64
CA LYS A 155 12.96 21.93 -17.58
C LYS A 155 11.90 21.19 -16.75
N ILE A 156 10.87 21.89 -16.29
CA ILE A 156 9.79 21.30 -15.47
C ILE A 156 9.02 20.27 -16.29
N TRP A 157 8.72 20.59 -17.55
CA TRP A 157 8.06 19.67 -18.46
C TRP A 157 8.88 18.40 -18.70
N ALA A 158 10.19 18.54 -18.96
CA ALA A 158 11.08 17.40 -19.15
C ALA A 158 11.22 16.54 -17.88
N THR A 159 11.37 17.15 -16.69
CA THR A 159 11.44 16.42 -15.41
C THR A 159 10.15 15.65 -15.12
N ASN A 160 8.98 16.27 -15.31
CA ASN A 160 7.70 15.60 -15.08
C ASN A 160 7.45 14.47 -16.09
N LEU A 161 7.82 14.67 -17.36
CA LEU A 161 7.73 13.62 -18.38
C LEU A 161 8.66 12.43 -18.04
N PHE A 162 9.87 12.71 -17.54
CA PHE A 162 10.79 11.67 -17.07
C PHE A 162 10.20 10.89 -15.89
N LEU A 163 9.65 11.57 -14.88
CA LEU A 163 9.01 10.93 -13.73
C LEU A 163 7.82 10.05 -14.14
N MET A 164 6.97 10.54 -15.07
CA MET A 164 5.85 9.75 -15.60
C MET A 164 6.32 8.53 -16.40
N SER A 165 7.38 8.68 -17.19
CA SER A 165 7.96 7.56 -17.95
C SER A 165 8.55 6.51 -17.01
N PHE A 166 9.26 6.95 -15.97
CA PHE A 166 9.78 6.08 -14.93
C PHE A 166 8.66 5.37 -14.16
N ALA A 167 7.57 6.07 -13.87
CA ALA A 167 6.38 5.48 -13.27
C ALA A 167 5.79 4.38 -14.15
N LEU A 168 5.64 4.62 -15.47
CA LEU A 168 5.12 3.62 -16.39
C LEU A 168 6.00 2.37 -16.46
N LEU A 169 7.33 2.55 -16.43
CA LEU A 169 8.28 1.43 -16.37
C LEU A 169 8.13 0.65 -15.06
N GLY A 170 8.05 1.33 -13.91
CA GLY A 170 7.84 0.68 -12.62
C GLY A 170 6.50 -0.08 -12.55
N PHE A 171 5.44 0.51 -13.08
CA PHE A 171 4.11 -0.10 -13.18
C PHE A 171 4.14 -1.38 -14.03
N THR A 172 4.67 -1.29 -15.25
CA THR A 172 4.68 -2.40 -16.20
C THR A 172 5.57 -3.54 -15.72
N THR A 173 6.80 -3.25 -15.30
CA THR A 173 7.74 -4.26 -14.81
C THR A 173 7.28 -4.89 -13.50
N GLY A 174 6.81 -4.10 -12.54
CA GLY A 174 6.33 -4.59 -11.24
C GLY A 174 5.06 -5.43 -11.37
N THR A 175 4.09 -4.99 -12.19
CA THR A 175 2.85 -5.73 -12.44
C THR A 175 3.15 -7.02 -13.21
N TYR A 176 3.98 -6.97 -14.26
CA TYR A 176 4.36 -8.16 -15.02
C TYR A 176 5.09 -9.20 -14.17
N ALA A 177 6.07 -8.78 -13.37
CA ALA A 177 6.81 -9.67 -12.48
C ALA A 177 5.88 -10.33 -11.44
N SER A 178 5.00 -9.54 -10.81
CA SER A 178 4.05 -10.04 -9.81
C SER A 178 3.04 -11.00 -10.43
N LEU A 179 2.41 -10.64 -11.55
CA LEU A 179 1.45 -11.50 -12.24
C LEU A 179 2.09 -12.79 -12.71
N ARG A 180 3.30 -12.73 -13.30
CA ARG A 180 4.02 -13.94 -13.74
C ARG A 180 4.30 -14.88 -12.56
N GLN A 181 4.74 -14.35 -11.42
CA GLN A 181 4.99 -15.16 -10.22
C GLN A 181 3.70 -15.75 -9.65
N ILE A 182 2.60 -14.99 -9.67
CA ILE A 182 1.27 -15.46 -9.29
C ILE A 182 0.84 -16.62 -10.19
N PHE A 183 0.91 -16.49 -11.51
CA PHE A 183 0.56 -17.57 -12.45
C PHE A 183 1.39 -18.84 -12.23
N ILE A 184 2.70 -18.70 -11.98
CA ILE A 184 3.57 -19.84 -11.69
C ILE A 184 3.20 -20.50 -10.36
N ALA A 185 2.86 -19.70 -9.35
CA ALA A 185 2.50 -20.21 -8.03
C ALA A 185 1.18 -21.01 -8.09
N PHE A 186 0.14 -20.46 -8.72
CA PHE A 186 -1.15 -21.15 -8.88
C PHE A 186 -1.05 -22.36 -9.81
N GLY A 187 -0.29 -22.29 -10.91
CA GLY A 187 -0.13 -23.42 -11.83
C GLY A 187 0.65 -24.61 -11.25
N LYS A 188 1.24 -24.48 -10.07
CA LYS A 188 1.97 -25.55 -9.37
C LYS A 188 1.09 -26.33 -8.39
N GLU A 189 0.01 -25.74 -7.90
CA GLU A 189 -0.96 -26.42 -7.02
C GLU A 189 -1.81 -27.44 -7.79
N ASP A 190 -2.02 -27.27 -9.11
CA ASP A 190 -2.79 -28.21 -9.94
C ASP A 190 -2.04 -29.52 -10.29
N ILE A 191 -0.78 -29.70 -9.86
CA ILE A 191 0.07 -30.86 -10.22
C ILE A 191 0.48 -31.72 -8.99
N LEU A 192 -0.09 -31.48 -7.80
CA LEU A 192 0.16 -32.29 -6.60
C LEU A 192 -1.11 -32.97 -6.06
#